data_AF-A0A0V1P4E0-F1
#
_entry.id   AF-A0A0V1P4E0-F1
#
_cell.length_a   1.000
_cell.length_b   1.000
_cell.length_c   1.000
_cell.angle_alpha   90.00
_cell.angle_beta   90.00
_cell.angle_gamma   90.00
#
_symmetry.space_group_name_H-M   'P 1'
#
loop_
_entity.id
_entity.type
_entity.pdbx_description
1 polymer ?
#
loop_
_entity_poly.entity_id
_entity_poly.type
_entity_poly.pdbx_seq_one_letter_code
_entity_poly.pdbx_strand_id
1 'polypeptide(L)'
;LNVRALRKYATKAPSTPESVTVRQRNRINPELRYVSTCRSLRQLASQVHSSYNIYVIFCGTRNQWGYSWCPMCTALEHYVKQLAYYLPEETLLIYVEVGTLEQFQDESNCFRKDEVVKLRRVPTLMNWRTGERLVENESVDFAKLMKFMGLEKLH
;
A
#
# COMPACT_ATOMS: atom_id res chain seq x y z
N LEU A 1 50.62 -16.30 -14.60
CA LEU A 1 49.80 -15.70 -13.51
C LEU A 1 48.44 -15.31 -14.10
N ASN A 2 47.56 -16.30 -14.32
CA ASN A 2 46.37 -16.66 -13.53
C ASN A 2 45.15 -15.72 -13.74
N VAL A 3 44.25 -16.14 -14.64
CA VAL A 3 43.07 -15.42 -15.18
C VAL A 3 41.89 -15.37 -14.18
N ARG A 4 42.14 -15.48 -12.87
CA ARG A 4 41.11 -15.63 -11.83
C ARG A 4 40.80 -14.36 -11.02
N ALA A 5 41.43 -13.22 -11.32
CA ALA A 5 41.38 -12.02 -10.47
C ALA A 5 40.49 -10.86 -10.96
N LEU A 6 39.63 -11.03 -11.97
CA LEU A 6 38.77 -9.93 -12.49
C LEU A 6 37.26 -10.09 -12.23
N ARG A 7 36.82 -11.09 -11.44
CA ARG A 7 35.39 -11.36 -11.21
C ARG A 7 34.76 -10.70 -9.98
N LYS A 8 35.47 -9.85 -9.23
CA LYS A 8 34.97 -9.32 -7.94
C LYS A 8 34.48 -7.86 -7.94
N TYR A 9 34.42 -7.18 -9.08
CA TYR A 9 33.91 -5.81 -9.18
C TYR A 9 32.90 -5.61 -10.30
N ALA A 10 31.98 -6.57 -10.49
CA ALA A 10 30.77 -6.31 -11.25
C ALA A 10 29.79 -5.51 -10.38
N THR A 11 30.06 -4.22 -10.18
CA THR A 11 29.07 -3.27 -9.67
C THR A 11 27.89 -3.29 -10.63
N LYS A 12 26.70 -3.66 -10.14
CA LYS A 12 25.45 -3.66 -10.89
C LYS A 12 25.31 -2.30 -11.57
N ALA A 13 25.37 -2.28 -12.90
CA ALA A 13 25.17 -1.05 -13.66
C ALA A 13 23.82 -0.42 -13.29
N PRO A 14 23.72 0.92 -13.19
CA PRO A 14 22.43 1.58 -13.02
C PRO A 14 21.51 1.16 -14.17
N SER A 15 20.31 0.68 -13.84
CA SER A 15 19.31 0.31 -14.83
C SER A 15 18.94 1.54 -15.66
N THR A 16 19.15 1.45 -16.98
CA THR A 16 18.81 2.52 -17.94
C THR A 16 17.30 2.76 -17.98
N PRO A 17 16.83 3.99 -18.33
CA PRO A 17 15.39 4.34 -18.39
C PRO A 17 14.55 3.44 -19.30
N GLU A 18 15.15 2.91 -20.38
CA GLU A 18 14.49 1.97 -21.31
C GLU A 18 14.20 0.60 -20.68
N SER A 19 15.02 0.15 -19.73
CA SER A 19 14.81 -1.15 -19.06
C SER A 19 13.67 -1.11 -18.04
N VAL A 20 13.40 0.07 -17.46
CA VAL A 20 12.28 0.31 -16.53
C VAL A 20 10.95 0.32 -17.30
N THR A 21 10.90 0.99 -18.45
CA THR A 21 9.69 1.12 -19.27
C THR A 21 9.24 -0.19 -19.92
N VAL A 22 10.17 -1.04 -20.36
CA VAL A 22 9.82 -2.37 -20.91
C VAL A 22 9.32 -3.33 -19.82
N ARG A 23 9.90 -3.29 -18.60
CA ARG A 23 9.40 -4.06 -17.45
C ARG A 23 8.00 -3.63 -17.01
N GLN A 24 7.69 -2.33 -17.08
CA GLN A 24 6.37 -1.81 -16.71
C GLN A 24 5.25 -2.24 -17.66
N ARG A 25 5.53 -2.41 -18.96
CA ARG A 25 4.50 -2.77 -19.96
C ARG A 25 3.89 -4.17 -19.77
N ASN A 26 4.61 -5.08 -19.11
CA ASN A 26 4.16 -6.47 -18.87
C ASN A 26 3.87 -6.78 -17.39
N ARG A 27 3.87 -5.77 -16.50
CA ARG A 27 3.52 -5.97 -15.10
C ARG A 27 2.01 -6.06 -14.93
N ILE A 28 1.54 -7.16 -14.35
CA ILE A 28 0.21 -7.21 -13.75
C ILE A 28 0.27 -6.33 -12.51
N ASN A 29 -0.63 -5.35 -12.44
CA ASN A 29 -0.74 -4.44 -11.31
C ASN A 29 -0.86 -5.25 -10.01
N PRO A 30 -0.14 -4.92 -8.91
CA PRO A 30 -0.37 -5.59 -7.65
C PRO A 30 -1.84 -5.41 -7.27
N GLU A 31 -2.55 -6.53 -7.26
CA GLU A 31 -3.99 -6.56 -7.03
C GLU A 31 -4.28 -6.11 -5.60
N LEU A 32 -5.21 -5.15 -5.44
CA LEU A 32 -5.69 -4.78 -4.11
C LEU A 32 -6.44 -5.97 -3.51
N ARG A 33 -5.99 -6.45 -2.36
CA ARG A 33 -6.70 -7.48 -1.59
C ARG A 33 -7.73 -6.80 -0.69
N TYR A 34 -9.00 -7.12 -0.86
CA TYR A 34 -10.09 -6.52 -0.10
C TYR A 34 -10.42 -7.34 1.14
N VAL A 35 -10.52 -6.69 2.29
CA VAL A 35 -10.95 -7.31 3.56
C VAL A 35 -11.86 -6.35 4.32
N SER A 36 -12.73 -6.89 5.18
CA SER A 36 -13.67 -6.10 5.99
C SER A 36 -13.63 -6.44 7.48
N THR A 37 -12.70 -7.29 7.92
CA THR A 37 -12.56 -7.67 9.33
C THR A 37 -11.11 -7.59 9.80
N CYS A 38 -10.90 -7.27 11.08
CA CYS A 38 -9.57 -7.28 11.70
C CYS A 38 -8.91 -8.66 11.66
N ARG A 39 -9.71 -9.74 11.77
CA ARG A 39 -9.20 -11.12 11.65
C ARG A 39 -8.61 -11.36 10.25
N SER A 40 -9.35 -11.04 9.20
CA SER A 40 -8.90 -11.23 7.82
C SER A 40 -7.67 -10.37 7.51
N LEU A 41 -7.64 -9.12 7.98
CA LEU A 41 -6.47 -8.25 7.85
C LEU A 41 -5.23 -8.86 8.50
N ARG A 42 -5.32 -9.27 9.77
CA ARG A 42 -4.20 -9.88 10.50
C ARG A 42 -3.74 -11.19 9.88
N GLN A 43 -4.69 -12.04 9.50
CA GLN A 43 -4.40 -13.31 8.84
C GLN A 43 -3.62 -13.08 7.55
N LEU A 44 -4.10 -12.20 6.68
CA LEU A 44 -3.43 -11.89 5.42
C LEU A 44 -2.03 -11.32 5.66
N ALA A 45 -1.89 -10.34 6.55
CA ALA A 45 -0.59 -9.75 6.84
C ALA A 45 0.41 -10.73 7.49
N SER A 46 -0.07 -11.72 8.26
CA SER A 46 0.76 -12.73 8.91
C SER A 46 1.35 -13.77 7.94
N GLN A 47 0.71 -14.00 6.80
CA GLN A 47 1.13 -14.98 5.80
C GLN A 47 2.18 -14.44 4.82
N VAL A 48 2.46 -13.13 4.89
CA VAL A 48 3.31 -12.44 3.94
C VAL A 48 4.74 -12.43 4.47
N HIS A 49 5.68 -12.85 3.61
CA HIS A 49 7.10 -12.88 3.92
C HIS A 49 7.61 -11.51 4.40
N SER A 50 8.56 -11.49 5.34
CA SER A 50 9.03 -10.27 6.01
C SER A 50 9.70 -9.26 5.07
N SER A 51 10.20 -9.71 3.91
CA SER A 51 10.80 -8.85 2.88
C SER A 51 9.78 -7.99 2.12
N TYR A 52 8.48 -8.28 2.22
CA TYR A 52 7.44 -7.52 1.54
C TYR A 52 7.05 -6.28 2.34
N ASN A 53 6.91 -5.17 1.63
CA ASN A 53 6.13 -4.03 2.11
C ASN A 53 4.65 -4.40 2.12
N ILE A 54 3.92 -3.94 3.13
CA ILE A 54 2.47 -4.12 3.21
C ILE A 54 1.87 -2.75 3.47
N TYR A 55 1.13 -2.25 2.49
CA TYR A 55 0.37 -1.01 2.63
C TYR A 55 -1.11 -1.34 2.81
N VAL A 56 -1.69 -0.80 3.87
CA VAL A 56 -3.09 -1.01 4.24
C VAL A 56 -3.85 0.29 4.07
N ILE A 57 -4.89 0.24 3.26
CA ILE A 57 -5.75 1.36 2.88
C ILE A 57 -7.07 1.22 3.65
N PHE A 58 -7.23 1.98 4.73
CA PHE A 58 -8.46 1.97 5.53
C PHE A 58 -9.46 2.99 5.02
N CYS A 59 -10.61 2.51 4.57
CA CYS A 59 -11.64 3.33 3.96
C CYS A 59 -13.04 2.90 4.41
N GLY A 60 -14.00 3.82 4.29
CA GLY A 60 -15.41 3.51 4.51
C GLY A 60 -15.92 2.45 3.54
N THR A 61 -16.81 1.57 4.01
CA THR A 61 -17.50 0.57 3.16
C THR A 61 -18.21 1.24 1.99
N ARG A 62 -18.21 0.54 0.84
CA ARG A 62 -18.91 0.99 -0.36
C ARG A 62 -20.38 0.65 -0.32
N ASN A 63 -21.19 1.51 -0.93
CA ASN A 63 -22.58 1.21 -1.23
C ASN A 63 -22.69 0.29 -2.46
N GLN A 64 -23.92 -0.07 -2.85
CA GLN A 64 -24.21 -0.96 -3.99
C GLN A 64 -23.69 -0.45 -5.35
N TRP A 65 -23.40 0.84 -5.46
CA TRP A 65 -22.83 1.46 -6.67
C TRP A 65 -21.30 1.57 -6.61
N GLY A 66 -20.66 1.06 -5.55
CA GLY A 66 -19.21 1.07 -5.38
C GLY A 66 -18.65 2.37 -4.77
N TYR A 67 -19.50 3.29 -4.31
CA TYR A 67 -19.03 4.54 -3.69
C TYR A 67 -18.90 4.39 -2.18
N SER A 68 -17.75 4.81 -1.64
CA SER A 68 -17.56 4.91 -0.19
C SER A 68 -18.37 6.08 0.37
N TRP A 69 -18.87 5.95 1.61
CA TRP A 69 -19.49 7.07 2.33
C TRP A 69 -18.49 8.19 2.65
N CYS A 70 -17.19 7.93 2.52
CA CYS A 70 -16.14 8.94 2.65
C CYS A 70 -15.63 9.34 1.25
N PRO A 71 -15.87 10.57 0.79
CA PRO A 71 -15.47 11.00 -0.56
C PRO A 71 -13.97 10.89 -0.83
N MET A 72 -13.13 11.17 0.17
CA MET A 72 -11.66 11.09 0.05
C MET A 72 -11.15 9.65 -0.10
N CYS A 73 -11.90 8.65 0.35
CA CYS A 73 -11.53 7.25 0.18
C CYS A 73 -11.46 6.85 -1.31
N THR A 74 -12.37 7.40 -2.13
CA THR A 74 -12.35 7.17 -3.58
C THR A 74 -11.09 7.77 -4.23
N ALA A 75 -10.66 8.96 -3.78
CA ALA A 75 -9.43 9.59 -4.28
C ALA A 75 -8.18 8.79 -3.90
N LEU A 76 -8.05 8.37 -2.64
CA LEU A 76 -6.93 7.53 -2.19
C LEU A 76 -6.86 6.20 -2.96
N GLU A 77 -7.99 5.52 -3.13
CA GLU A 77 -8.04 4.28 -3.90
C GLU A 77 -7.56 4.47 -5.34
N HIS A 78 -7.99 5.55 -5.98
CA HIS A 78 -7.56 5.90 -7.34
C HIS A 78 -6.05 6.13 -7.41
N TYR A 79 -5.49 6.94 -6.51
CA TYR A 79 -4.05 7.19 -6.48
C TYR A 79 -3.24 5.93 -6.18
N VAL A 80 -3.66 5.10 -5.23
CA VAL A 80 -2.98 3.83 -4.94
C VAL A 80 -3.01 2.89 -6.15
N LYS A 81 -4.13 2.80 -6.87
CA LYS A 81 -4.22 2.01 -8.11
C LYS A 81 -3.31 2.53 -9.22
N GLN A 82 -3.09 3.84 -9.31
CA GLN A 82 -2.14 4.43 -10.25
C GLN A 82 -0.69 4.17 -9.83
N LEU A 83 -0.37 4.32 -8.55
CA LEU A 83 0.97 4.10 -8.03
C LEU A 83 1.36 2.62 -8.01
N ALA A 84 0.38 1.71 -7.93
CA ALA A 84 0.56 0.26 -7.92
C ALA A 84 1.51 -0.25 -9.03
N TYR A 85 1.42 0.31 -10.23
CA TYR A 85 2.27 -0.07 -11.38
C TYR A 85 3.76 0.15 -11.15
N TYR A 86 4.09 1.09 -10.26
CA TYR A 86 5.45 1.53 -9.99
C TYR A 86 6.05 0.90 -8.73
N LEU A 87 5.23 0.23 -7.92
CA LEU A 87 5.70 -0.40 -6.69
C LEU A 87 6.60 -1.60 -6.98
N PRO A 88 7.54 -1.93 -6.07
CA PRO A 88 8.27 -3.20 -6.11
C PRO A 88 7.32 -4.40 -6.12
N GLU A 89 7.74 -5.50 -6.73
CA GLU A 89 6.97 -6.77 -6.74
C GLU A 89 6.75 -7.30 -5.33
N GLU A 90 7.68 -7.01 -4.43
CA GLU A 90 7.62 -7.31 -3.00
C GLU A 90 6.74 -6.30 -2.24
N THR A 91 5.55 -6.00 -2.78
CA THR A 91 4.57 -5.12 -2.16
C THR A 91 3.18 -5.75 -2.17
N LEU A 92 2.55 -5.80 -1.00
CA LEU A 92 1.15 -6.15 -0.85
C LEU A 92 0.32 -4.89 -0.59
N LEU A 93 -0.76 -4.72 -1.34
CA LEU A 93 -1.78 -3.69 -1.11
C LEU A 93 -3.04 -4.34 -0.54
N ILE A 94 -3.48 -3.88 0.63
CA ILE A 94 -4.69 -4.37 1.30
C ILE A 94 -5.69 -3.22 1.43
N TYR A 95 -6.85 -3.34 0.79
CA TYR A 95 -7.96 -2.41 0.99
C TYR A 95 -8.87 -2.92 2.12
N VAL A 96 -9.06 -2.11 3.15
CA VAL A 96 -9.89 -2.44 4.30
C VAL A 96 -11.15 -1.60 4.26
N GLU A 97 -12.30 -2.27 4.24
CA GLU A 97 -13.59 -1.64 4.50
C GLU A 97 -13.88 -1.66 6.00
N VAL A 98 -13.92 -0.47 6.62
CA VAL A 98 -14.00 -0.35 8.09
C VAL A 98 -15.44 -0.47 8.64
N GLY A 99 -16.42 -0.62 7.76
CA GLY A 99 -17.85 -0.58 8.06
C GLY A 99 -18.54 0.67 7.50
N THR A 100 -19.83 0.79 7.77
CA THR A 100 -20.60 2.03 7.56
C THR A 100 -20.09 3.15 8.46
N LEU A 101 -20.55 4.39 8.24
CA LEU A 101 -20.19 5.53 9.07
C LEU A 101 -20.52 5.27 10.55
N GLU A 102 -21.72 4.75 10.82
CA GLU A 102 -22.20 4.43 12.17
C GLU A 102 -21.34 3.36 12.82
N GLN A 103 -21.04 2.28 12.09
CA GLN A 103 -20.17 1.19 12.57
C GLN A 103 -18.75 1.67 12.84
N PHE A 104 -18.23 2.62 12.08
CA PHE A 104 -16.89 3.19 12.30
C PHE A 104 -16.86 4.18 13.46
N GLN A 105 -17.96 4.90 13.73
CA GLN A 105 -18.06 5.81 14.86
C GLN A 105 -18.19 5.07 16.20
N ASP A 106 -18.76 3.86 16.20
CA ASP A 106 -18.81 3.00 17.37
C ASP A 106 -17.40 2.71 17.94
N GLU A 107 -17.20 2.99 19.22
CA GLU A 107 -15.94 2.73 19.91
C GLU A 107 -15.57 1.25 19.93
N SER A 108 -16.56 0.35 19.84
CA SER A 108 -16.38 -1.09 19.77
C SER A 108 -15.84 -1.59 18.42
N ASN A 109 -15.80 -0.73 17.39
CA ASN A 109 -15.25 -1.07 16.08
C ASN A 109 -13.86 -1.70 16.22
N CYS A 110 -13.69 -2.89 15.61
CA CYS A 110 -12.48 -3.67 15.83
C CYS A 110 -11.22 -2.92 15.39
N PHE A 111 -11.27 -2.12 14.31
CA PHE A 111 -10.11 -1.40 13.79
C PHE A 111 -9.71 -0.24 14.70
N ARG A 112 -10.66 0.35 15.44
CA ARG A 112 -10.37 1.37 16.47
C ARG A 112 -9.68 0.76 17.69
N LYS A 113 -10.12 -0.43 18.12
CA LYS A 113 -9.63 -1.13 19.32
C LYS A 113 -8.38 -1.97 19.09
N ASP A 114 -8.14 -2.40 17.86
CA ASP A 114 -6.99 -3.25 17.50
C ASP A 114 -5.68 -2.56 17.90
N GLU A 115 -4.84 -3.25 18.67
CA GLU A 115 -3.63 -2.70 19.26
C GLU A 115 -2.56 -2.25 18.24
N VAL A 116 -2.56 -2.87 17.05
CA VAL A 116 -1.66 -2.53 15.95
C VAL A 116 -2.27 -1.42 15.10
N VAL A 117 -3.57 -1.51 14.81
CA VAL A 117 -4.23 -0.57 13.90
C VAL A 117 -4.54 0.76 14.60
N LYS A 118 -5.24 0.74 15.74
CA LYS A 118 -5.72 1.91 16.50
C LYS A 118 -6.27 3.01 15.59
N LEU A 119 -7.16 2.65 14.66
CA LEU A 119 -7.65 3.57 13.63
C LEU A 119 -8.47 4.71 14.25
N ARG A 120 -8.20 5.95 13.82
CA ARG A 120 -8.90 7.14 14.33
C ARG A 120 -9.70 7.87 13.26
N ARG A 121 -9.21 7.89 12.02
CA ARG A 121 -9.83 8.61 10.90
C ARG A 121 -9.72 7.77 9.63
N VAL A 122 -10.62 8.02 8.68
CA VAL A 122 -10.53 7.50 7.31
C VAL A 122 -10.62 8.67 6.33
N PRO A 123 -9.95 8.59 5.16
CA PRO A 123 -9.03 7.54 4.77
C PRO A 123 -7.74 7.54 5.61
N THR A 124 -7.12 6.37 5.77
CA THR A 124 -5.75 6.25 6.31
C THR A 124 -4.97 5.25 5.46
N LEU A 125 -3.78 5.63 5.01
CA LEU A 125 -2.79 4.72 4.43
C LEU A 125 -1.76 4.38 5.52
N MET A 126 -1.57 3.10 5.81
CA MET A 126 -0.62 2.62 6.82
C MET A 126 0.40 1.68 6.21
N ASN A 127 1.68 1.82 6.57
CA ASN A 127 2.65 0.75 6.37
C ASN A 127 2.53 -0.22 7.56
N TRP A 128 2.06 -1.45 7.30
CA TRP A 128 1.82 -2.44 8.34
C TRP A 128 3.11 -2.86 9.07
N ARG A 129 4.26 -2.79 8.40
CA ARG A 129 5.55 -3.21 8.96
C ARG A 129 6.11 -2.16 9.92
N THR A 130 6.00 -0.87 9.58
CA THR A 130 6.59 0.23 10.37
C THR A 130 5.60 0.89 11.32
N GLY A 131 4.30 0.77 11.05
CA GLY A 131 3.24 1.47 11.78
C GLY A 131 3.01 2.92 11.34
N GLU A 132 3.89 3.46 10.50
CA GLU A 132 3.77 4.80 9.92
C GLU A 132 2.50 4.91 9.08
N ARG A 133 1.95 6.12 9.00
CA ARG A 133 0.69 6.37 8.31
C ARG A 133 0.55 7.78 7.78
N LEU A 134 -0.19 7.90 6.68
CA LEU A 134 -0.76 9.14 6.19
C LEU A 134 -2.26 9.14 6.50
N VAL A 135 -2.76 10.23 7.06
CA VAL A 135 -4.15 10.33 7.53
C VAL A 135 -4.88 11.43 6.77
N GLU A 136 -6.09 11.13 6.31
CA GLU A 136 -7.00 12.05 5.62
C GLU A 136 -6.31 12.85 4.50
N ASN A 137 -6.13 14.17 4.69
CA ASN A 137 -5.59 15.06 3.67
C ASN A 137 -4.19 14.62 3.24
N GLU A 138 -3.39 14.08 4.17
CA GLU A 138 -2.07 13.57 3.84
C GLU A 138 -2.14 12.31 2.98
N SER A 139 -3.17 11.49 3.16
CA SER A 139 -3.37 10.26 2.40
C SER A 139 -3.93 10.50 1.00
N VAL A 140 -4.31 11.72 0.67
CA VAL A 140 -4.71 12.12 -0.69
C VAL A 140 -3.79 13.17 -1.30
N ASP A 141 -2.68 13.48 -0.64
CA ASP A 141 -1.61 14.27 -1.21
C ASP A 141 -0.71 13.35 -2.04
N PHE A 142 -0.75 13.50 -3.37
CA PHE A 142 -0.05 12.62 -4.29
C PHE A 142 1.48 12.61 -4.09
N ALA A 143 2.08 13.76 -3.75
CA ALA A 143 3.52 13.83 -3.50
C ALA A 143 3.89 13.10 -2.20
N LYS A 144 3.09 13.27 -1.14
CA LYS A 144 3.27 12.52 0.11
C LYS A 144 3.07 11.02 -0.11
N LEU A 145 2.09 10.61 -0.91
CA LEU A 145 1.88 9.20 -1.26
C LEU A 145 3.10 8.61 -1.97
N MET A 146 3.62 9.26 -3.00
CA MET A 146 4.82 8.81 -3.71
C MET A 146 6.00 8.66 -2.74
N LYS A 147 6.23 9.66 -1.89
CA LYS A 147 7.28 9.61 -0.88
C LYS A 147 7.09 8.44 0.09
N PHE A 148 5.90 8.33 0.68
CA PHE A 148 5.56 7.33 1.67
C PHE A 148 5.67 5.90 1.12
N MET A 149 5.36 5.71 -0.16
CA MET A 149 5.45 4.42 -0.83
C MET A 149 6.84 4.14 -1.45
N GLY A 150 7.83 5.01 -1.22
CA GLY A 150 9.22 4.83 -1.65
C GLY A 150 9.45 5.07 -3.15
N LEU A 151 8.61 5.88 -3.79
CA LEU A 151 8.59 6.12 -5.24
C LEU A 151 9.32 7.41 -5.67
N GLU A 152 10.06 8.07 -4.77
CA GLU A 152 10.72 9.36 -5.05
C GLU A 152 11.77 9.32 -6.18
N LYS A 153 12.28 8.13 -6.55
CA LYS A 153 13.31 7.95 -7.58
C LYS A 153 12.77 7.73 -9.00
N LEU A 154 11.47 7.92 -9.22
CA LEU A 154 10.84 7.76 -10.54
C LEU A 154 10.91 9.01 -11.44
N HIS A 155 11.66 10.03 -11.01
CA HIS A 155 11.88 11.29 -11.71
C HIS A 155 13.27 11.32 -12.35
#